data_AF-A0A6L7UW04-F1
#
_entry.id   AF-A0A6L7UW04-F1
#
_cell.length_a   1.000
_cell.length_b   1.000
_cell.length_c   1.000
_cell.angle_alpha   90.00
_cell.angle_beta   90.00
_cell.angle_gamma   90.00
#
_symmetry.space_group_name_H-M   'P 1'
#
loop_
_entity.id
_entity.type
_entity.pdbx_description
1 polymer ?
#
loop_
_entity_poly.entity_id
_entity_poly.type
_entity_poly.pdbx_seq_one_letter_code
_entity_poly.pdbx_strand_id
1 'polypeptide(L)'
;MNHDDQAAIAVASTLTRRRAEALAREAAQMLDDAGVPFNQRTWIIASGADDLHTARIAAALAAAVGPSPLTLHDRTEPDGLIFQRRQPGQRRGGIYLNAEWQSASVRIACGDPLVLVKGLSGWFNPRETLSPEDLNATLLLGE
;
A
#
# COMPACT_ATOMS: atom_id res chain seq x y z
N MET A 1 12.90 4.22 22.40
CA MET A 1 12.24 3.91 21.12
C MET A 1 11.18 4.97 20.92
N ASN A 2 11.25 5.75 19.84
CA ASN A 2 10.23 6.76 19.56
C ASN A 2 8.90 6.07 19.29
N HIS A 3 7.82 6.66 19.78
CA HIS A 3 6.47 6.09 19.75
C HIS A 3 5.79 6.11 18.35
N ASP A 4 6.56 6.32 17.27
CA ASP A 4 6.02 6.68 15.95
C ASP A 4 6.38 5.69 14.82
N ASP A 5 7.02 4.55 15.13
CA ASP A 5 7.31 3.53 14.11
C ASP A 5 6.02 2.84 13.66
N GLN A 6 5.47 3.30 12.54
CA GLN A 6 4.29 2.73 11.90
C GLN A 6 4.69 1.74 10.80
N ALA A 7 3.92 0.65 10.69
CA ALA A 7 4.02 -0.29 9.59
C ALA A 7 2.85 -0.09 8.61
N ALA A 8 3.15 0.17 7.35
CA ALA A 8 2.16 0.18 6.27
C ALA A 8 2.25 -1.13 5.47
N ILE A 9 1.11 -1.76 5.25
CA ILE A 9 0.99 -3.01 4.50
C ILE A 9 0.06 -2.77 3.31
N ALA A 10 0.63 -2.72 2.10
CA ALA A 10 -0.13 -2.52 0.89
C ALA A 10 -0.48 -3.85 0.24
N VAL A 11 -1.75 -4.05 -0.09
CA VAL A 11 -2.25 -5.25 -0.75
C VAL A 11 -2.83 -4.89 -2.11
N ALA A 12 -2.35 -5.56 -3.16
CA ALA A 12 -2.84 -5.34 -4.52
C ALA A 12 -4.31 -5.75 -4.63
N SER A 13 -5.15 -4.84 -5.12
CA SER A 13 -6.59 -5.11 -5.25
C SER A 13 -6.91 -6.17 -6.30
N THR A 14 -6.00 -6.44 -7.24
CA THR A 14 -6.17 -7.42 -8.32
C THR A 14 -5.95 -8.87 -7.88
N LEU A 15 -5.55 -9.09 -6.62
CA LEU A 15 -5.37 -10.44 -6.09
C LEU A 15 -6.70 -11.17 -6.00
N THR A 16 -6.65 -12.50 -6.11
CA THR A 16 -7.80 -13.31 -5.71
C THR A 16 -8.01 -13.20 -4.20
N ARG A 17 -9.27 -13.33 -3.74
CA ARG A 17 -9.62 -13.29 -2.30
C ARG A 17 -8.71 -14.20 -1.45
N ARG A 18 -8.57 -15.45 -1.86
CA ARG A 18 -7.75 -16.45 -1.14
C ARG A 18 -6.27 -16.05 -1.09
N ARG A 19 -5.73 -15.46 -2.16
CA ARG A 19 -4.33 -15.01 -2.20
C ARG A 19 -4.12 -13.79 -1.32
N ALA A 20 -5.04 -12.83 -1.35
CA ALA A 20 -5.01 -11.66 -0.46
C ALA A 20 -5.05 -12.08 1.02
N GLU A 21 -5.97 -12.99 1.40
CA GLU A 21 -6.05 -13.53 2.76
C GLU A 21 -4.74 -14.22 3.19
N ALA A 22 -4.15 -15.04 2.31
CA ALA A 22 -2.92 -15.76 2.61
C ALA A 22 -1.74 -14.81 2.85
N LEU A 23 -1.51 -13.86 1.94
CA LEU A 23 -0.44 -12.87 2.07
C LEU A 23 -0.65 -11.95 3.28
N ALA A 24 -1.90 -11.59 3.58
CA ALA A 24 -2.20 -10.77 4.74
C ALA A 24 -1.93 -11.52 6.06
N ARG A 25 -2.26 -12.81 6.15
CA ARG A 25 -1.90 -13.63 7.31
C ARG A 25 -0.39 -13.77 7.47
N GLU A 26 0.32 -13.96 6.37
CA GLU A 26 1.79 -14.04 6.35
C GLU A 26 2.41 -12.74 6.88
N ALA A 27 2.03 -11.59 6.32
CA ALA A 27 2.50 -10.29 6.79
C ALA A 27 2.11 -10.01 8.25
N ALA A 28 0.88 -10.35 8.65
CA ALA A 28 0.43 -10.20 10.03
C ALA A 28 1.27 -11.05 11.00
N GLN A 29 1.55 -12.31 10.65
CA GLN A 29 2.39 -13.20 11.45
C GLN A 29 3.81 -12.64 11.60
N MET A 30 4.41 -12.12 10.52
CA MET A 30 5.74 -11.49 10.59
C MET A 30 5.76 -10.29 11.54
N LEU A 31 4.70 -9.48 11.52
CA LEU A 31 4.55 -8.33 12.42
C LEU A 31 4.25 -8.76 13.86
N ASP A 32 3.52 -9.85 14.07
CA ASP A 32 3.29 -10.47 15.38
C ASP A 32 4.61 -10.98 15.97
N ASP A 33 5.40 -11.70 15.19
CA ASP A 33 6.70 -12.24 15.60
C ASP A 33 7.71 -11.12 15.93
N ALA A 34 7.61 -9.98 15.24
CA ALA A 34 8.38 -8.77 15.52
C ALA A 34 7.82 -7.92 16.68
N GLY A 35 6.65 -8.28 17.23
CA GLY A 35 6.02 -7.58 18.35
C GLY A 35 5.39 -6.23 18.01
N VAL A 36 5.06 -5.96 16.74
CA VAL A 36 4.44 -4.70 16.30
C VAL A 36 2.96 -4.66 16.70
N PRO A 37 2.47 -3.77 17.57
CA PRO A 37 1.06 -3.72 17.96
C PRO A 37 0.08 -3.47 16.80
N PHE A 38 -1.15 -3.99 16.87
CA PHE A 38 -2.17 -3.81 15.80
C PHE A 38 -2.49 -2.35 15.48
N ASN A 39 -2.46 -1.45 16.46
CA ASN A 39 -2.69 -0.01 16.27
C ASN A 39 -1.51 0.73 15.63
N GLN A 40 -0.41 0.03 15.36
CA GLN A 40 0.74 0.52 14.59
C GLN A 40 0.82 -0.12 13.19
N ARG A 41 -0.23 -0.85 12.78
CA ARG A 41 -0.31 -1.54 11.48
C ARG A 41 -1.43 -0.92 10.67
N THR A 42 -1.11 -0.30 9.55
CA THR A 42 -2.11 0.22 8.62
C THR A 42 -2.13 -0.62 7.35
N TRP A 43 -3.27 -1.21 7.05
CA TRP A 43 -3.49 -1.97 5.84
C TRP A 43 -4.06 -1.08 4.75
N ILE A 44 -3.43 -1.05 3.59
CA ILE A 44 -3.80 -0.18 2.48
C ILE A 44 -4.18 -1.06 1.29
N ILE A 45 -5.37 -0.87 0.74
CA ILE A 45 -5.75 -1.52 -0.51
C ILE A 45 -5.30 -0.65 -1.68
N ALA A 46 -4.36 -1.17 -2.46
CA ALA A 46 -3.82 -0.51 -3.62
C ALA A 46 -4.69 -0.78 -4.85
N SER A 47 -5.83 -0.10 -4.96
CA SER A 47 -6.73 -0.22 -6.12
C SER A 47 -6.79 1.03 -6.98
N GLY A 48 -6.55 2.20 -6.38
CA GLY A 48 -6.93 3.50 -6.93
C GLY A 48 -8.42 3.60 -7.32
N ALA A 49 -9.28 2.65 -6.99
CA ALA A 49 -10.67 2.59 -7.41
C ALA A 49 -11.55 2.00 -6.32
N ASP A 50 -12.74 2.55 -6.15
CA ASP A 50 -13.75 2.02 -5.23
C ASP A 50 -14.77 1.19 -6.04
N ASP A 51 -14.51 -0.11 -6.16
CA ASP A 51 -15.37 -1.05 -6.87
C ASP A 51 -15.71 -2.29 -6.02
N LEU A 52 -16.68 -3.08 -6.49
CA LEU A 52 -17.14 -4.28 -5.79
C LEU A 52 -16.01 -5.31 -5.57
N HIS A 53 -15.01 -5.34 -6.44
CA HIS A 53 -13.89 -6.26 -6.30
C HIS A 53 -12.99 -5.82 -5.15
N THR A 54 -12.65 -4.54 -5.10
CA THR A 54 -11.89 -3.91 -4.03
C THR A 54 -12.58 -4.09 -2.68
N ALA A 55 -13.90 -3.86 -2.60
CA ALA A 55 -14.68 -4.09 -1.39
C ALA A 55 -14.61 -5.57 -0.91
N ARG A 56 -14.58 -6.53 -1.84
CA ARG A 56 -14.39 -7.95 -1.50
C ARG A 56 -13.01 -8.25 -0.95
N ILE A 57 -11.97 -7.62 -1.48
CA ILE A 57 -10.61 -7.74 -0.94
C ILE A 57 -10.53 -7.09 0.45
N ALA A 58 -11.14 -5.92 0.64
CA ALA A 58 -11.22 -5.24 1.93
C ALA A 58 -11.83 -6.13 3.02
N ALA A 59 -12.98 -6.74 2.73
CA ALA A 59 -13.65 -7.64 3.66
C ALA A 59 -12.78 -8.87 4.02
N ALA A 60 -12.09 -9.43 3.02
CA ALA A 60 -11.18 -10.55 3.23
C ALA A 60 -9.97 -10.17 4.10
N LEU A 61 -9.39 -9.00 3.89
CA LEU A 61 -8.29 -8.49 4.70
C LEU A 61 -8.72 -8.24 6.14
N ALA A 62 -9.83 -7.52 6.35
CA ALA A 62 -10.36 -7.25 7.68
C ALA A 62 -10.62 -8.55 8.48
N ALA A 63 -11.14 -9.59 7.82
CA ALA A 63 -11.33 -10.90 8.44
C ALA A 63 -10.01 -11.64 8.74
N ALA A 64 -8.95 -11.38 7.98
CA ALA A 64 -7.65 -12.06 8.12
C ALA A 64 -6.75 -11.42 9.18
N VAL A 65 -6.79 -10.09 9.35
CA VAL A 65 -5.78 -9.32 10.09
C VAL A 65 -6.31 -8.67 11.38
N GLY A 66 -7.58 -8.93 11.72
CA GLY A 66 -8.19 -8.50 12.98
C GLY A 66 -8.47 -7.00 13.02
N PRO A 67 -8.31 -6.34 14.19
CA PRO A 67 -8.76 -4.97 14.41
C PRO A 67 -7.82 -3.89 13.85
N SER A 68 -6.85 -4.26 13.01
CA SER A 68 -5.90 -3.30 12.43
C SER A 68 -6.64 -2.30 11.53
N PRO A 69 -6.27 -1.00 11.55
CA PRO A 69 -6.75 -0.02 10.58
C PRO A 69 -6.61 -0.53 9.14
N LEU A 70 -7.68 -0.36 8.36
CA LEU A 70 -7.71 -0.70 6.94
C LEU A 70 -8.25 0.49 6.14
N THR A 71 -7.46 0.98 5.20
CA THR A 71 -7.74 2.13 4.35
C THR A 71 -7.78 1.70 2.88
N LEU A 72 -8.68 2.34 2.13
CA LEU A 72 -8.74 2.22 0.68
C LEU A 72 -8.02 3.43 0.10
N HIS A 73 -7.04 3.21 -0.79
CA HIS A 73 -6.39 4.33 -1.45
C HIS A 73 -7.32 5.04 -2.44
N ASP A 74 -7.61 6.32 -2.17
CA ASP A 74 -8.24 7.23 -3.13
C ASP A 74 -7.19 8.08 -3.85
N ARG A 75 -7.08 7.88 -5.17
CA ARG A 75 -6.15 8.64 -6.02
C ARG A 75 -6.56 10.10 -6.23
N THR A 76 -7.81 10.44 -5.90
CA THR A 76 -8.42 11.75 -6.13
C THR A 76 -8.34 12.65 -4.92
N GLU A 77 -8.01 12.10 -3.74
CA GLU A 77 -7.83 12.84 -2.50
C GLU A 77 -6.39 13.41 -2.43
N PRO A 78 -6.18 14.72 -2.65
CA PRO A 78 -4.84 15.29 -2.74
C PRO A 78 -4.10 15.27 -1.40
N ASP A 79 -4.82 15.35 -0.28
CA ASP A 79 -4.23 15.35 1.07
C ASP A 79 -3.71 13.96 1.45
N GLY A 80 -4.19 12.90 0.78
CA GLY A 80 -3.73 11.54 0.95
C GLY A 80 -2.46 11.20 0.15
N LEU A 81 -1.79 12.18 -0.46
CA LEU A 81 -0.70 11.98 -1.41
C LEU A 81 0.57 12.76 -1.05
N ILE A 82 1.72 12.08 -1.06
CA ILE A 82 3.04 12.67 -0.88
C ILE A 82 3.82 12.59 -2.19
N PHE A 83 4.56 13.66 -2.53
CA PHE A 83 5.42 13.68 -3.72
C PHE A 83 6.59 12.70 -3.56
N GLN A 84 6.71 11.74 -4.48
CA GLN A 84 7.81 10.77 -4.52
C GLN A 84 8.96 11.28 -5.38
N ARG A 85 8.72 11.51 -6.68
CA ARG A 85 9.75 11.98 -7.62
C ARG A 85 9.19 12.58 -8.90
N ARG A 86 10.09 13.13 -9.71
CA ARG A 86 9.87 13.53 -11.11
C ARG A 86 10.76 12.71 -12.03
N GLN A 87 10.39 12.65 -13.31
CA GLN A 87 11.33 12.19 -14.34
C GLN A 87 12.39 13.27 -14.63
N PRO A 88 13.62 12.87 -15.01
CA PRO A 88 14.64 13.82 -15.47
C PRO A 88 14.09 14.72 -16.60
N GLY A 89 14.31 16.03 -16.48
CA GLY A 89 13.83 17.03 -17.45
C GLY A 89 12.38 17.51 -17.26
N GLN A 90 11.63 16.94 -16.33
CA GLN A 90 10.25 17.34 -16.07
C GLN A 90 10.16 18.61 -15.19
N ARG A 91 9.45 19.63 -15.69
CA ARG A 91 9.30 20.92 -15.00
C ARG A 91 8.11 21.00 -14.03
N ARG A 92 7.03 20.25 -14.27
CA ARG A 92 5.78 20.24 -13.48
C ARG A 92 5.19 18.83 -13.43
N GLY A 93 4.41 18.54 -12.39
CA GLY A 93 3.88 17.20 -12.11
C GLY A 93 4.87 16.29 -11.39
N GLY A 94 4.55 15.01 -11.29
CA GLY A 94 5.35 13.99 -10.64
C GLY A 94 4.53 12.76 -10.26
N ILE A 95 5.23 11.79 -9.70
CA ILE A 95 4.65 10.62 -9.06
C ILE A 95 4.33 11.01 -7.62
N TYR A 96 3.10 10.77 -7.22
CA TYR A 96 2.66 10.92 -5.84
C TYR A 96 2.15 9.58 -5.35
N LEU A 97 2.53 9.17 -4.14
CA LEU A 97 2.05 7.94 -3.53
C LEU A 97 1.31 8.24 -2.24
N ASN A 98 0.48 7.29 -1.82
CA ASN A 98 -0.26 7.34 -0.57
C ASN A 98 0.62 7.80 0.62
N ALA A 99 0.09 8.73 1.41
CA ALA A 99 0.80 9.36 2.52
C ALA A 99 1.11 8.39 3.66
N GLU A 100 0.17 7.49 4.00
CA GLU A 100 0.38 6.48 5.05
C GLU A 100 1.49 5.51 4.66
N TRP A 101 1.51 5.09 3.37
CA TRP A 101 2.59 4.28 2.82
C TRP A 101 3.94 4.98 2.97
N GLN A 102 4.07 6.23 2.50
CA GLN A 102 5.35 6.94 2.50
C GLN A 102 5.84 7.34 3.89
N SER A 103 4.92 7.55 4.84
CA SER A 103 5.28 7.97 6.20
C SER A 103 5.67 6.79 7.09
N ALA A 104 5.41 5.55 6.66
CA ALA A 104 5.70 4.36 7.45
C ALA A 104 7.21 4.01 7.48
N SER A 105 7.72 3.71 8.68
CA SER A 105 9.08 3.21 8.89
C SER A 105 9.28 1.83 8.26
N VAL A 106 8.23 1.01 8.25
CA VAL A 106 8.22 -0.33 7.63
C VAL A 106 7.12 -0.40 6.57
N ARG A 107 7.49 -0.83 5.37
CA ARG A 107 6.60 -0.93 4.21
C ARG A 107 6.59 -2.35 3.67
N ILE A 108 5.48 -3.05 3.83
CA ILE A 108 5.30 -4.43 3.35
C ILE A 108 4.35 -4.40 2.16
N ALA A 109 4.80 -4.93 1.02
CA ALA A 109 4.05 -4.94 -0.21
C ALA A 109 3.63 -6.37 -0.57
N CYS A 110 2.32 -6.59 -0.72
CA CYS A 110 1.72 -7.89 -0.94
C CYS A 110 1.11 -7.97 -2.36
N GLY A 111 1.76 -8.71 -3.25
CA GLY A 111 1.39 -8.90 -4.65
C GLY A 111 2.37 -8.26 -5.63
N ASP A 112 1.94 -8.09 -6.88
CA ASP A 112 2.79 -7.54 -7.96
C ASP A 112 3.21 -6.09 -7.64
N PRO A 113 4.53 -5.79 -7.58
CA PRO A 113 5.02 -4.47 -7.22
C PRO A 113 4.58 -3.35 -8.18
N LEU A 114 4.46 -3.64 -9.48
CA LEU A 114 4.02 -2.65 -10.47
C LEU A 114 2.53 -2.35 -10.34
N VAL A 115 1.71 -3.36 -9.99
CA VAL A 115 0.30 -3.15 -9.67
C VAL A 115 0.15 -2.34 -8.38
N LEU A 116 0.94 -2.64 -7.34
CA LEU A 116 0.92 -1.93 -6.07
C LEU A 116 1.26 -0.45 -6.25
N VAL A 117 2.37 -0.13 -6.92
CA VAL A 117 2.74 1.28 -7.14
C VAL A 117 1.66 2.01 -7.94
N LYS A 118 1.07 1.37 -8.97
CA LYS A 118 -0.07 1.94 -9.71
C LYS A 118 -1.25 2.21 -8.79
N GLY A 119 -1.60 1.22 -7.97
CA GLY A 119 -2.75 1.26 -7.07
C GLY A 119 -2.58 2.17 -5.85
N LEU A 120 -1.37 2.59 -5.51
CA LEU A 120 -1.05 3.57 -4.45
C LEU A 120 -0.78 4.97 -5.00
N SER A 121 -0.77 5.13 -6.32
CA SER A 121 -0.35 6.38 -6.96
C SER A 121 -1.52 7.28 -7.33
N GLY A 122 -1.37 8.57 -7.03
CA GLY A 122 -2.11 9.66 -7.65
C GLY A 122 -1.31 10.28 -8.77
N TRP A 123 -1.93 10.52 -9.93
CA TRP A 123 -1.23 10.97 -11.13
C TRP A 123 -1.58 12.39 -11.52
N PHE A 124 -0.56 13.22 -11.68
CA PHE A 124 -0.68 14.56 -12.25
C PHE A 124 0.00 14.72 -13.62
N ASN A 125 0.44 13.62 -14.27
CA ASN A 125 0.90 13.62 -15.67
C ASN A 125 0.91 12.22 -16.34
N PRO A 126 0.10 11.94 -17.37
CA PRO A 126 -0.05 10.61 -17.98
C PRO A 126 1.17 10.08 -18.76
N ARG A 127 2.24 10.88 -18.93
CA ARG A 127 3.47 10.46 -19.61
C ARG A 127 4.49 9.80 -18.70
N GLU A 128 4.29 9.84 -17.39
CA GLU A 128 5.23 9.24 -16.45
C GLU A 128 5.18 7.71 -16.51
N THR A 129 6.34 7.08 -16.30
CA THR A 129 6.47 5.63 -16.23
C THR A 129 6.72 5.25 -14.79
N LEU A 130 5.81 4.45 -14.22
CA LEU A 130 6.00 3.82 -12.92
C LEU A 130 6.90 2.59 -13.06
N SER A 131 7.70 2.37 -12.03
CA SER A 131 8.54 1.20 -11.86
C SER A 131 8.24 0.53 -10.52
N PRO A 132 8.48 -0.79 -10.39
CA PRO A 132 8.46 -1.47 -9.08
C PRO A 132 9.26 -0.77 -7.98
N GLU A 133 10.40 -0.17 -8.35
CA GLU A 133 11.31 0.49 -7.40
C GLU A 133 10.70 1.73 -6.74
N ASP A 134 9.73 2.37 -7.40
CA ASP A 134 9.02 3.54 -6.85
C ASP A 134 8.24 3.20 -5.59
N LEU A 135 7.88 1.92 -5.40
CA LEU A 135 7.20 1.43 -4.20
C LEU A 135 8.08 1.60 -2.94
N ASN A 136 9.41 1.48 -3.11
CA ASN A 136 10.40 1.58 -2.04
C ASN A 136 10.00 0.74 -0.80
N ALA A 137 9.52 -0.49 -1.03
CA ALA A 137 9.09 -1.39 0.02
C ALA A 137 10.29 -1.90 0.82
N THR A 138 10.11 -2.07 2.13
CA THR A 138 11.06 -2.78 3.00
C THR A 138 11.05 -4.28 2.68
N LEU A 139 9.87 -4.82 2.34
CA LEU A 139 9.65 -6.23 2.07
C LEU A 139 8.60 -6.42 0.97
N LEU A 140 8.85 -7.38 0.08
CA LEU A 140 7.92 -7.83 -0.96
C LEU A 140 7.46 -9.26 -0.64
N LEU A 141 6.15 -9.48 -0.68
CA LEU A 141 5.52 -10.78 -0.48
C LEU A 141 4.68 -11.15 -1.70
N GLY A 142 4.88 -12.38 -2.18
CA GLY A 142 3.98 -13.02 -3.13
C GLY A 142 4.26 -12.78 -4.61
N GLU A 143 5.52 -12.50 -4.96
CA GLU A 143 6.06 -12.67 -6.33
C GLU A 143 5.86 -14.09 -6.88
#